data_AF-A0A2T2TY08-F1
#
_entry.id   AF-A0A2T2TY08-F1
#
_cell.length_a   1.000
_cell.length_b   1.000
_cell.length_c   1.000
_cell.angle_alpha   90.00
_cell.angle_beta   90.00
_cell.angle_gamma   90.00
#
_symmetry.space_group_name_H-M   'P 1'
#
loop_
_entity.id
_entity.type
_entity.pdbx_description
1 polymer ?
#
loop_
_entity_poly.entity_id
_entity_poly.type
_entity_poly.pdbx_seq_one_letter_code
_entity_poly.pdbx_strand_id
1 'polypeptide(L)' 'MLTEKSVLIDQLKEEGFGVKITDGGIIAHLRSRTPSRHEIVDAVPELEGFPMGRTDEGVFIQVGEKPFVI' A
#
# COMPACT_ATOMS: atom_id res chain seq x y z
N MET A 1 10.10 16.51 -7.30
CA MET A 1 10.17 15.05 -7.13
C MET A 1 8.84 14.59 -6.53
N LEU A 2 7.89 14.22 -7.38
CA LEU A 2 6.57 13.68 -7.02
C LEU A 2 6.61 12.16 -7.23
N THR A 3 7.59 11.47 -6.63
CA THR A 3 8.34 10.51 -7.47
C THR A 3 7.77 9.09 -7.59
N GLU A 4 7.20 8.46 -6.57
CA GLU A 4 6.77 7.04 -6.71
C GLU A 4 5.47 6.72 -5.98
N LYS A 5 5.26 7.34 -4.80
CA LYS A 5 4.08 7.13 -3.96
C LYS A 5 2.76 7.42 -4.68
N SER A 6 2.70 8.44 -5.55
CA SER A 6 1.45 8.79 -6.26
C SER A 6 1.06 7.74 -7.31
N VAL A 7 2.05 7.21 -8.03
CA VAL A 7 1.82 6.22 -9.10
C VAL A 7 1.28 4.92 -8.51
N LEU A 8 1.88 4.45 -7.41
CA LEU A 8 1.45 3.24 -6.69
C LEU A 8 0.01 3.37 -6.15
N ILE A 9 -0.37 4.55 -5.68
CA ILE A 9 -1.73 4.83 -5.18
C ILE A 9 -2.73 4.75 -6.33
N ASP A 10 -2.40 5.31 -7.49
CA ASP A 10 -3.31 5.34 -8.63
C ASP A 10 -3.46 3.95 -9.23
N GLN A 11 -2.38 3.17 -9.38
CA GLN A 11 -2.44 1.77 -9.80
C GLN A 11 -3.34 0.92 -8.88
N LEU A 12 -3.16 1.03 -7.55
CA LEU A 12 -4.02 0.32 -6.60
C LEU A 12 -5.50 0.71 -6.75
N LYS A 13 -5.80 1.98 -7.01
CA LYS A 13 -7.18 2.42 -7.23
C LYS A 13 -7.76 1.91 -8.56
N GLU A 14 -6.96 1.87 -9.62
CA GLU A 14 -7.36 1.31 -10.93
C GLU A 14 -7.70 -0.19 -10.81
N GLU A 15 -6.94 -0.93 -10.01
CA GLU A 15 -7.18 -2.34 -9.67
C GLU A 15 -8.37 -2.53 -8.70
N GLY A 16 -9.02 -1.45 -8.26
CA GLY A 16 -10.22 -1.48 -7.42
C GLY A 16 -9.97 -1.52 -5.92
N PHE A 17 -8.73 -1.30 -5.47
CA PHE A 17 -8.40 -1.17 -4.06
C PHE A 17 -8.75 0.23 -3.54
N GLY A 18 -9.32 0.28 -2.33
CA GLY A 18 -9.39 1.50 -1.54
C GLY A 18 -8.01 1.80 -0.97
N VAL A 19 -7.55 3.04 -1.11
CA VAL A 19 -6.24 3.46 -0.62
C VAL A 19 -6.40 4.65 0.32
N LYS A 20 -5.86 4.51 1.53
CA LYS A 20 -5.78 5.58 2.53
C LYS A 20 -4.32 6.00 2.71
N ILE A 21 -4.04 7.28 2.58
CA ILE A 21 -2.68 7.82 2.72
C ILE A 21 -2.44 8.12 4.20
N THR A 22 -1.25 7.76 4.70
CA THR A 22 -0.80 8.05 6.06
C THR A 22 0.60 8.69 6.02
N ASP A 23 1.04 9.24 7.15
CA ASP A 23 2.33 9.92 7.28
C ASP A 23 3.54 9.01 6.97
N GLY A 24 3.40 7.70 7.14
CA GLY A 24 4.47 6.72 6.92
C GLY A 24 4.30 5.82 5.70
N GLY A 25 3.17 5.90 4.99
CA GLY A 25 2.87 4.94 3.92
C GLY A 25 1.46 5.07 3.37
N ILE A 26 0.90 3.94 2.96
CA ILE A 26 -0.48 3.81 2.47
C ILE A 26 -1.14 2.57 3.10
N ILE A 27 -2.46 2.59 3.25
CA ILE A 27 -3.25 1.44 3.67
C ILE A 27 -4.13 1.04 2.49
N ALA A 28 -3.92 -0.16 1.96
CA ALA A 28 -4.76 -0.77 0.93
C ALA A 28 -5.86 -1.61 1.59
N HIS A 29 -7.10 -1.43 1.16
CA HIS A 29 -8.26 -2.15 1.68
C HIS A 29 -9.28 -2.43 0.58
N LEU A 30 -10.06 -3.50 0.72
CA LEU A 30 -11.21 -3.77 -0.15
C LEU A 30 -12.48 -3.45 0.63
N ARG A 31 -13.56 -3.04 -0.07
CA ARG A 31 -14.82 -2.65 0.58
C ARG A 31 -15.41 -3.73 1.49
N SER A 32 -15.18 -5.00 1.15
CA SER A 32 -15.81 -6.14 1.82
C SER A 32 -14.84 -7.00 2.65
N ARG A 33 -13.53 -6.75 2.58
CA ARG A 33 -12.51 -7.53 3.30
C ARG A 33 -11.14 -6.85 3.31
N THR A 34 -10.26 -7.33 4.19
CA THR A 34 -8.83 -7.03 4.11
C THR A 34 -8.22 -7.79 2.92
N PRO A 35 -7.53 -7.12 1.97
CA PRO A 35 -6.78 -7.79 0.93
C PRO A 35 -5.57 -8.52 1.51
N SER A 36 -5.10 -9.53 0.80
CA SER A 36 -3.87 -10.26 1.14
C SER A 36 -2.65 -9.56 0.55
N ARG A 37 -1.47 -9.80 1.14
CA ARG A 37 -0.19 -9.34 0.56
C ARG A 37 -0.05 -9.74 -0.91
N HIS A 38 -0.36 -10.99 -1.24
CA HIS A 38 -0.27 -11.50 -2.61
C HIS A 38 -1.17 -10.72 -3.57
N GLU A 39 -2.39 -10.35 -3.17
CA GLU A 39 -3.31 -9.60 -4.04
C GLU A 39 -2.82 -8.17 -4.30
N ILE A 40 -2.17 -7.56 -3.32
CA ILE A 40 -1.57 -6.23 -3.45
C ILE A 40 -0.36 -6.28 -4.38
N VAL A 41 0.48 -7.32 -4.25
CA VAL A 41 1.66 -7.50 -5.10
C VAL A 41 1.29 -7.92 -6.52
N ASP A 42 0.23 -8.71 -6.69
CA ASP A 42 -0.30 -9.08 -8.01
C ASP A 42 -0.82 -7.84 -8.75
N ALA A 43 -1.53 -6.96 -8.04
CA ALA A 43 -1.99 -5.67 -8.55
C ALA A 43 -0.86 -4.68 -8.83
N VAL A 44 0.12 -4.59 -7.91
CA VAL A 44 1.24 -3.65 -7.98
C VAL A 44 2.53 -4.38 -7.62
N PRO A 45 3.22 -4.99 -8.61
CA PRO A 45 4.43 -5.79 -8.40
C PRO A 45 5.57 -5.00 -7.75
N GLU A 46 5.62 -3.67 -7.94
CA GLU A 46 6.64 -2.84 -7.29
C GLU A 46 6.59 -2.95 -5.76
N LEU A 47 5.43 -3.32 -5.18
CA LEU A 47 5.25 -3.44 -3.75
C LEU A 47 5.83 -4.72 -3.14
N GLU A 48 6.30 -5.69 -3.93
CA GLU A 48 6.81 -6.98 -3.43
C GLU A 48 7.91 -6.81 -2.36
N GLY A 49 8.81 -5.84 -2.56
CA GLY A 49 9.92 -5.53 -1.67
C GLY A 49 9.58 -4.61 -0.50
N PHE A 50 8.36 -4.08 -0.42
CA PHE A 50 7.98 -3.10 0.59
C PHE A 50 7.52 -3.77 1.89
N PRO A 51 7.86 -3.21 3.06
CA PRO A 51 7.32 -3.68 4.34
C PRO A 51 5.79 -3.55 4.35
N MET A 52 5.11 -4.67 4.61
CA MET A 52 3.66 -4.72 4.73
C MET A 52 3.22 -5.27 6.08
N GLY A 53 2.24 -4.62 6.69
CA GLY A 53 1.63 -5.02 7.95
C GLY A 53 0.11 -5.05 7.86
N ARG A 54 -0.53 -6.05 8.46
CA ARG A 54 -1.99 -6.07 8.57
C ARG A 54 -2.44 -5.09 9.65
N THR A 55 -3.48 -4.33 9.35
CA THR A 55 -4.14 -3.41 10.29
C THR A 55 -5.63 -3.72 10.32
N ASP A 56 -6.36 -3.14 11.27
CA ASP A 56 -7.82 -3.28 11.35
C ASP A 56 -8.52 -2.69 10.12
N GLU A 57 -7.89 -1.70 9.48
CA GLU A 57 -8.43 -1.04 8.28
C GLU A 57 -8.05 -1.76 6.97
N GLY A 58 -7.00 -2.58 6.96
CA GLY A 58 -6.49 -3.16 5.71
C GLY A 58 -5.07 -3.70 5.81
N VAL A 59 -4.27 -3.46 4.78
CA VAL A 59 -2.83 -3.74 4.76
C VAL A 59 -2.09 -2.42 4.61
N PHE A 60 -1.32 -2.08 5.63
CA PHE A 60 -0.38 -0.96 5.59
C PHE A 60 0.85 -1.35 4.79
N ILE A 61 1.27 -0.47 3.88
CA ILE A 61 2.44 -0.61 3.01
C ILE A 61 3.32 0.62 3.23
N GLN A 62 4.56 0.40 3.65
CA GLN A 62 5.50 1.47 3.98
C GLN A 62 6.19 2.04 2.73
N VAL A 63 5.49 2.89 1.98
CA VAL A 63 5.98 3.52 0.73
C VAL A 63 6.76 4.84 0.95
N GLY A 64 7.46 5.00 2.06
CA GLY A 64 8.20 6.22 2.43
C GLY A 64 9.69 5.98 2.70
N GLU A 65 10.54 6.92 2.28
CA GLU A 65 12.02 6.89 2.36
C GLU A 65 12.62 6.92 3.79
N LYS A 66 11.83 6.73 4.85
CA LYS A 66 12.39 6.62 6.19
C LYS A 66 12.14 5.23 6.75
N PRO A 67 13.19 4.38 6.86
CA PRO A 67 13.16 3.34 7.87
C PRO A 67 12.90 4.04 9.21
N PHE A 68 11.83 3.66 9.90
CA PHE A 68 11.71 3.98 11.31
C PHE A 68 12.88 3.26 12.00
N VAL A 69 13.94 4.01 12.27
CA VAL A 69 15.00 3.60 13.18
C VAL A 69 14.41 3.74 14.58
N ILE A 70 14.09 2.60 15.19
CA ILE A 70 13.80 2.49 16.62
C ILE A 70 15.11 2.45 17.40
#